data_AF-A0A934HFV0-F1
#
_entry.id   AF-A0A934HFV0-F1
#
_cell.length_a   1.000
_cell.length_b   1.000
_cell.length_c   1.000
_cell.angle_alpha   90.00
_cell.angle_beta   90.00
_cell.angle_gamma   90.00
#
_symmetry.space_group_name_H-M   'P 1'
#
loop_
_entity.id
_entity.type
_entity.pdbx_description
1 polymer ?
#
loop_
_entity_poly.entity_id
_entity_poly.type
_entity_poly.pdbx_seq_one_letter_code
_entity_poly.pdbx_strand_id
1 'polypeptide(L)' 'MNRLFGRKRELTLSQRDAIWGYLFVALPVIGFIVFAAGPLIASVFLSFAEWDLLRDPKWVGFDNWSKLITL' A
#
# COMPACT_ATOMS: atom_id res chain seq x y z
N MET A 1 -22.22 -34.57 32.89
CA MET A 1 -22.14 -34.12 31.47
C MET A 1 -22.50 -32.64 31.40
N ASN A 2 -21.52 -31.74 31.63
CA ASN A 2 -21.77 -30.28 31.63
C ASN A 2 -21.36 -29.66 30.30
N ARG A 3 -22.27 -28.83 29.80
CA ARG A 3 -22.26 -28.19 28.48
C ARG A 3 -21.13 -27.15 28.39
N LEU A 4 -20.02 -27.51 27.76
CA LEU A 4 -19.02 -26.56 27.27
C LEU A 4 -19.49 -25.95 25.95
N PHE A 5 -20.63 -25.24 25.95
CA PHE A 5 -20.96 -24.38 24.83
C PHE A 5 -20.30 -23.03 25.08
N GLY A 6 -19.05 -22.91 24.63
CA GLY A 6 -18.34 -21.64 24.53
C GLY A 6 -19.24 -20.63 23.82
N ARG A 7 -19.53 -19.53 24.50
CA ARG A 7 -20.38 -18.45 23.99
C ARG A 7 -19.77 -17.95 22.68
N LYS A 8 -20.36 -18.31 21.52
CA LYS A 8 -20.01 -17.68 20.25
C LYS A 8 -20.30 -16.20 20.43
N ARG A 9 -19.26 -15.37 20.47
CA ARG A 9 -19.44 -13.91 20.49
C ARG A 9 -20.02 -13.52 19.14
N GLU A 10 -21.33 -13.34 19.09
CA GLU A 10 -21.98 -12.80 17.92
C GLU A 10 -21.67 -11.31 17.80
N LEU A 11 -21.37 -10.87 16.58
CA LEU A 11 -21.14 -9.47 16.28
C LEU A 11 -22.43 -8.68 16.53
N THR A 12 -22.30 -7.53 17.18
CA THR A 12 -23.39 -6.56 17.33
C THR A 12 -23.76 -5.99 15.97
N LEU A 13 -24.98 -5.44 15.83
CA LEU A 13 -25.42 -4.81 14.58
C LEU A 13 -24.47 -3.70 14.12
N SER A 14 -24.05 -2.83 15.05
CA SER A 14 -23.07 -1.77 14.78
C SER A 14 -21.73 -2.30 14.27
N GLN A 15 -21.24 -3.44 14.78
CA GLN A 15 -20.02 -4.06 14.28
C GLN A 15 -20.19 -4.58 12.84
N ARG A 16 -21.35 -5.15 12.52
CA ARG A 16 -21.65 -5.64 11.16
C ARG A 16 -21.73 -4.48 10.17
N ASP A 17 -22.39 -3.39 10.53
CA ASP A 17 -22.51 -2.20 9.69
C ASP A 17 -21.13 -1.57 9.41
N ALA A 18 -20.27 -1.49 10.43
CA ALA A 18 -18.90 -1.01 10.25
C ALA A 18 -18.09 -1.88 9.27
N ILE A 19 -18.20 -3.21 9.37
CA ILE A 19 -17.53 -4.14 8.44
C ILE A 19 -17.98 -3.87 7.00
N TRP A 20 -19.29 -3.73 6.77
CA TRP A 20 -19.81 -3.42 5.44
C TRP A 20 -19.33 -2.06 4.92
N GLY A 21 -19.25 -1.05 5.79
CA GLY A 21 -18.66 0.25 5.44
C GLY A 21 -17.21 0.12 4.98
N TYR A 22 -16.39 -0.64 5.72
CA TYR A 22 -15.00 -0.88 5.32
C TYR A 22 -14.90 -1.67 4.02
N LEU A 23 -15.72 -2.71 3.82
CA LEU A 23 -15.71 -3.50 2.58
C LEU A 23 -16.05 -2.64 1.35
N PHE A 24 -17.00 -1.71 1.50
CA PHE A 24 -17.40 -0.82 0.43
C PHE A 24 -16.30 0.17 0.05
N VAL A 25 -15.57 0.70 1.04
CA VAL A 25 -14.45 1.63 0.82
C VAL A 25 -13.15 0.91 0.44
N ALA A 26 -12.97 -0.35 0.82
CA ALA A 26 -11.76 -1.11 0.55
C ALA A 26 -11.48 -1.22 -0.95
N LEU A 27 -12.49 -1.50 -1.77
CA LEU A 27 -12.29 -1.66 -3.22
C LEU A 27 -11.73 -0.39 -3.90
N PRO A 28 -12.34 0.81 -3.76
CA PRO A 28 -11.77 2.02 -4.35
C PRO A 28 -10.42 2.41 -3.73
N VAL A 29 -10.21 2.17 -2.43
CA VAL A 29 -8.92 2.44 -1.77
C VAL A 29 -7.81 1.54 -2.32
N ILE A 30 -8.08 0.24 -2.49
CA ILE A 30 -7.14 -0.69 -3.11
C ILE A 30 -6.85 -0.26 -4.54
N GLY A 31 -7.87 0.12 -5.31
CA GLY A 31 -7.70 0.65 -6.66
C GLY A 31 -6.79 1.89 -6.68
N PHE A 32 -7.02 2.86 -5.81
CA PHE A 32 -6.17 4.04 -5.68
C PHE A 32 -4.72 3.67 -5.34
N ILE A 33 -4.51 2.75 -4.39
CA ILE A 33 -3.17 2.31 -4.00
C ILE A 33 -2.44 1.64 -5.16
N VAL A 34 -3.12 0.75 -5.90
CA VAL A 34 -2.48 -0.02 -6.98
C VAL A 34 -2.21 0.85 -8.22
N PHE A 35 -3.16 1.69 -8.61
CA PHE A 35 -3.11 2.38 -9.90
C PHE A 35 -2.65 3.83 -9.84
N ALA A 36 -2.73 4.50 -8.68
CA ALA A 36 -2.27 5.88 -8.52
C ALA A 36 -1.06 5.96 -7.59
N ALA A 37 -1.19 5.54 -6.33
CA ALA A 37 -0.11 5.68 -5.36
C ALA A 37 1.08 4.74 -5.68
N GLY A 38 0.81 3.53 -6.16
CA GLY A 38 1.81 2.52 -6.49
C GLY A 38 2.82 3.01 -7.53
N PRO A 39 2.39 3.42 -8.74
CA PRO A 39 3.28 3.97 -9.76
C PRO A 39 4.02 5.23 -9.30
N LEU A 40 3.39 6.06 -8.48
CA LEU A 40 4.01 7.26 -7.91
C LEU A 40 5.15 6.89 -6.94
N ILE A 41 4.91 5.96 -6.02
CA ILE A 41 5.94 5.46 -5.10
C ILE A 41 7.06 4.77 -5.87
N ALA A 42 6.73 3.96 -6.89
CA ALA A 42 7.72 3.32 -7.75
C ALA A 42 8.60 4.36 -8.47
N SER A 43 8.01 5.44 -8.97
CA SER A 43 8.73 6.54 -9.62
C SER A 43 9.69 7.24 -8.64
N VAL A 44 9.21 7.51 -7.42
CA VAL A 44 10.05 8.06 -6.34
C VAL A 44 11.21 7.11 -6.02
N PHE A 45 10.94 5.81 -5.86
CA PHE A 45 11.97 4.82 -5.57
C PHE A 45 13.01 4.72 -6.70
N LEU A 46 12.55 4.67 -7.96
CA LEU A 46 13.42 4.63 -9.13
C LEU A 46 14.25 5.89 -9.30
N SER A 47 13.83 7.05 -8.77
CA SER A 47 14.62 8.28 -8.82
C SER A 47 15.96 8.18 -8.07
N PHE A 48 16.06 7.26 -7.10
CA PHE A 48 17.29 6.95 -6.36
C PHE A 48 18.16 5.89 -7.06
N ALA A 49 17.69 5.33 -8.17
CA ALA A 49 18.45 4.43 -9.02
C ALA A 49 18.85 5.15 -10.31
N GLU A 50 20.06 4.88 -10.78
CA GLU A 50 20.47 5.21 -12.13
C GLU A 50 20.04 4.06 -13.03
N TRP A 51 19.03 4.33 -13.86
CA TRP A 51 18.46 3.35 -14.77
C TRP A 51 18.10 3.98 -16.10
N ASP A 52 18.72 3.49 -17.19
CA ASP A 52 18.54 3.97 -18.56
C ASP A 52 17.73 2.99 -19.43
N LEU A 53 17.01 2.04 -18.81
CA LEU A 53 16.26 0.93 -19.44
C LEU A 53 17.10 -0.06 -20.27
N LEU A 54 18.32 0.30 -20.64
CA LEU A 54 19.24 -0.52 -21.45
C LEU A 54 20.19 -1.35 -20.57
N ARG A 55 20.45 -0.89 -19.35
CA ARG A 55 21.32 -1.55 -18.38
C ARG A 55 20.56 -1.90 -17.11
N ASP A 56 21.15 -2.78 -16.32
CA ASP A 56 20.63 -3.12 -15.00
C ASP A 56 20.58 -1.87 -14.11
N PRO A 57 19.48 -1.66 -13.36
CA PRO A 57 19.34 -0.50 -12.48
C PRO A 57 20.41 -0.54 -11.38
N LYS A 58 21.15 0.56 -11.24
CA LYS A 58 22.15 0.72 -10.17
C LYS A 58 21.58 1.64 -9.09
N TRP A 59 21.55 1.18 -7.85
CA TRP A 59 21.14 2.03 -6.73
C TRP A 59 22.25 3.05 -6.43
N VAL A 60 21.95 4.34 -6.57
CA VAL A 60 22.90 5.44 -6.37
C VAL A 60 22.49 6.37 -5.23
N GLY A 61 21.38 6.08 -4.55
CA GLY A 61 20.88 6.89 -3.44
C GLY A 61 20.60 8.33 -3.87
N PHE A 62 21.16 9.30 -3.14
CA PHE A 62 20.90 10.72 -3.38
C PHE A 62 21.77 11.36 -4.46
N ASP A 63 22.68 10.62 -5.10
CA ASP A 63 23.60 11.19 -6.10
C ASP A 63 22.86 11.85 -7.27
N ASN A 64 21.74 11.27 -7.70
CA ASN A 64 20.89 11.86 -8.74
C ASN A 64 20.32 13.22 -8.30
N TRP A 65 19.90 13.34 -7.04
CA TRP A 65 19.36 14.58 -6.48
C TRP A 65 20.46 15.63 -6.33
N SER A 66 21.63 15.25 -5.84
CA SER A 66 22.81 16.12 -5.73
C SER A 66 23.21 16.70 -7.10
N LYS A 67 23.19 15.88 -8.16
CA LYS A 67 23.45 16.34 -9.53
C LYS A 67 22.43 17.38 -9.99
N LEU A 68 21.14 17.16 -9.73
CA LEU A 68 20.06 18.07 -10.17
C LEU A 68 20.12 19.44 -9.49
N ILE A 69 20.48 19.50 -8.21
CA ILE A 69 20.53 20.76 -7.46
C ILE A 69 21.85 21.52 -7.64
N THR A 70 22.90 20.85 -8.10
CA THR A 70 24.23 21.45 -8.33
C THR A 70 24.42 21.87 -9.79
N LEU A 71 23.39 21.72 -10.63
CA LEU A 71 23.37 22.26 -12.01
C LEU A 71 23.65 23.75 -12.05
#